data_AF-A0A438K9B8-F1
#
_entry.id   AF-A0A438K9B8-F1
#
_cell.length_a   1.000
_cell.length_b   1.000
_cell.length_c   1.000
_cell.angle_alpha   90.00
_cell.angle_beta   90.00
_cell.angle_gamma   90.00
#
_symmetry.space_group_name_H-M   'P 1'
#
loop_
_entity.id
_entity.type
_entity.pdbx_description
1 polymer ?
#
loop_
_entity_poly.entity_id
_entity_poly.type
_entity_poly.pdbx_seq_one_letter_code
_entity_poly.pdbx_strand_id
1 'polypeptide(L)'
;MLMRKCVYENISKDEIQKLFPDEVLPELQRLLTLLLQKFQREWREDVLNDQVIMPRLKAMTWNMANQETEMLDPVAVINLKLQNDAQSHSGELEVKFQLDKDTLETMLKSMYSIRDQLSDVVSVTLEGETSNGHLPEETNTV
;
A
#
# COMPACT_ATOMS: atom_id res chain seq x y z
N MET A 1 1.22 1.64 -15.91
CA MET A 1 0.15 0.88 -15.21
C MET A 1 -0.30 -0.40 -15.93
N LEU A 2 0.06 -0.65 -17.21
CA LEU A 2 -0.46 -1.81 -17.95
C LEU A 2 0.00 -3.18 -17.42
N MET A 3 1.31 -3.35 -17.13
CA MET A 3 1.84 -4.62 -16.59
C MET A 3 1.22 -4.96 -15.24
N ARG A 4 1.14 -3.99 -14.31
CA ARG A 4 0.45 -4.17 -13.03
C ARG A 4 -1.02 -4.56 -13.23
N LYS A 5 -1.74 -3.88 -14.12
CA LYS A 5 -3.15 -4.17 -14.39
C LYS A 5 -3.35 -5.59 -14.94
N CYS A 6 -2.52 -6.04 -15.89
CA CYS A 6 -2.57 -7.41 -16.40
C CYS A 6 -2.31 -8.48 -15.33
N VAL A 7 -1.41 -8.22 -14.39
CA VAL A 7 -1.03 -9.19 -13.34
C VAL A 7 -2.05 -9.25 -12.20
N TYR A 8 -2.55 -8.10 -11.74
CA TYR A 8 -3.50 -8.05 -10.60
C TYR A 8 -4.95 -8.40 -10.99
N GLU A 9 -5.42 -7.98 -12.17
CA GLU A 9 -6.84 -8.14 -12.56
C GLU A 9 -7.13 -9.44 -13.33
N ASN A 10 -6.12 -10.32 -13.51
CA ASN A 10 -6.24 -11.60 -14.20
C ASN A 10 -6.91 -11.49 -15.59
N ILE A 11 -6.50 -10.48 -16.35
CA ILE A 11 -7.11 -10.10 -17.62
C ILE A 11 -6.87 -11.19 -18.67
N SER A 12 -7.94 -11.61 -19.35
CA SER A 12 -7.86 -12.63 -20.42
C SER A 12 -7.28 -12.06 -21.72
N LYS A 13 -6.82 -12.93 -22.63
CA LYS A 13 -6.24 -12.54 -23.93
C LYS A 13 -7.08 -11.50 -24.68
N ASP A 14 -8.38 -11.74 -24.71
CA ASP A 14 -9.34 -10.96 -25.48
C ASP A 14 -9.67 -9.62 -24.82
N GLU A 15 -9.39 -9.52 -23.51
CA GLU A 15 -9.54 -8.30 -22.74
C GLU A 15 -8.25 -7.46 -22.74
N ILE A 16 -7.07 -8.08 -22.81
CA ILE A 16 -5.78 -7.37 -22.94
C ILE A 16 -5.79 -6.49 -24.19
N GLN A 17 -6.37 -6.97 -25.29
CA GLN A 17 -6.45 -6.20 -26.53
C GLN A 17 -7.29 -4.92 -26.40
N LYS A 18 -8.25 -4.89 -25.47
CA LYS A 18 -9.09 -3.72 -25.20
C LYS A 18 -8.38 -2.67 -24.33
N LEU A 19 -7.19 -2.97 -23.83
CA LEU A 19 -6.39 -2.04 -23.02
C LEU A 19 -5.50 -1.14 -23.87
N PHE A 20 -5.33 -1.44 -25.16
CA PHE A 20 -4.49 -0.64 -26.04
C PHE A 20 -5.31 0.48 -26.70
N PRO A 21 -4.76 1.70 -26.78
CA PRO A 21 -5.34 2.79 -27.58
C PRO A 21 -5.35 2.45 -29.08
N ASP A 22 -6.25 3.09 -29.83
CA ASP A 22 -6.39 2.94 -31.29
C ASP A 22 -5.18 3.50 -32.06
N GLU A 23 -4.38 4.38 -31.44
CA GLU A 23 -3.14 4.94 -32.00
C GLU A 23 -2.00 3.92 -32.07
N VAL A 24 -2.12 2.80 -31.35
CA VAL A 24 -1.09 1.75 -31.33
C VAL A 24 -1.27 0.83 -32.53
N LEU A 25 -0.23 0.75 -33.37
CA LEU A 25 -0.27 -0.09 -34.56
C LEU A 25 -0.62 -1.57 -34.22
N PRO A 26 -1.42 -2.26 -35.05
CA PRO A 26 -1.88 -3.62 -34.78
C PRO A 26 -0.75 -4.62 -34.51
N GLU A 27 0.38 -4.49 -35.22
CA GLU A 27 1.53 -5.38 -35.04
C GLU A 27 2.21 -5.16 -33.68
N LEU A 28 2.26 -3.92 -33.21
CA LEU A 28 2.79 -3.60 -31.89
C LEU A 28 1.85 -4.09 -30.79
N GLN A 29 0.53 -3.92 -30.95
CA GLN A 29 -0.48 -4.47 -30.02
C GLN A 29 -0.35 -6.00 -29.92
N ARG A 30 -0.15 -6.68 -31.05
CA ARG A 30 0.05 -8.14 -31.10
C ARG A 30 1.30 -8.57 -30.34
N LEU A 31 2.44 -7.91 -30.57
CA LEU A 31 3.70 -8.21 -29.88
C LEU A 31 3.61 -7.94 -28.37
N LEU A 32 3.01 -6.80 -27.98
CA LEU A 32 2.79 -6.45 -26.58
C LEU A 32 1.87 -7.46 -25.89
N THR A 33 0.78 -7.87 -26.55
CA THR A 33 -0.11 -8.92 -26.04
C THR A 33 0.67 -10.21 -25.78
N LEU A 34 1.48 -10.66 -26.74
CA LEU A 34 2.28 -11.88 -26.60
C LEU A 34 3.29 -11.78 -25.45
N LEU A 35 3.96 -10.63 -25.30
CA LEU A 35 4.92 -10.42 -24.21
C LEU A 35 4.21 -10.40 -22.85
N LEU A 36 3.11 -9.66 -22.72
CA LEU A 36 2.33 -9.61 -21.48
C LEU A 36 1.84 -11.00 -21.08
N GLN A 37 1.31 -11.77 -22.02
CA GLN A 37 0.85 -13.13 -21.76
C GLN A 37 1.98 -14.09 -21.37
N LYS A 38 3.14 -13.98 -22.03
CA LYS A 38 4.29 -14.85 -21.76
C LYS A 38 4.79 -14.70 -20.33
N PHE A 39 4.84 -13.47 -19.83
CA PHE A 39 5.36 -13.17 -18.49
C PHE A 39 4.27 -13.07 -17.41
N GLN A 40 2.98 -13.07 -17.77
CA GLN A 40 1.87 -12.93 -16.82
C GLN A 40 1.90 -13.98 -15.71
N ARG A 41 2.23 -15.25 -16.03
CA ARG A 41 2.29 -16.32 -15.02
C ARG A 41 3.45 -16.10 -14.04
N GLU A 42 4.63 -15.80 -14.57
CA GLU A 42 5.85 -15.56 -13.80
C GLU A 42 5.66 -14.35 -12.88
N TRP A 43 5.22 -13.21 -13.42
CA TRP A 43 4.91 -12.03 -12.61
C TRP A 43 3.81 -12.27 -11.60
N ARG A 44 2.86 -13.17 -11.88
CA ARG A 44 1.82 -13.54 -10.92
C ARG A 44 2.37 -14.40 -9.80
N GLU A 45 3.22 -15.37 -10.10
CA GLU A 45 3.92 -16.13 -9.07
C GLU A 45 4.81 -15.20 -8.24
N ASP A 46 5.56 -14.31 -8.89
CA ASP A 46 6.34 -13.29 -8.19
C ASP A 46 5.46 -12.40 -7.32
N VAL A 47 4.32 -11.89 -7.81
CA VAL A 47 3.40 -11.10 -6.99
C VAL A 47 2.77 -11.93 -5.88
N LEU A 48 2.48 -13.22 -6.07
CA LEU A 48 1.94 -14.09 -5.03
C LEU A 48 2.99 -14.44 -3.97
N ASN A 49 4.26 -14.59 -4.37
CA ASN A 49 5.40 -14.87 -3.50
C ASN A 49 5.88 -13.60 -2.79
N ASP A 50 5.81 -12.46 -3.49
CA ASP A 50 6.08 -11.10 -3.03
C ASP A 50 4.80 -10.42 -2.52
N GLN A 51 3.71 -11.19 -2.30
CA GLN A 51 2.74 -10.82 -1.28
C GLN A 51 3.52 -10.89 0.03
N VAL A 52 4.28 -9.84 0.28
CA VAL A 52 4.56 -9.33 1.60
C VAL A 52 3.18 -9.26 2.22
N ILE A 53 2.84 -10.34 2.91
CA ILE A 53 1.78 -10.37 3.90
C ILE A 53 2.03 -9.09 4.68
N MET A 54 1.20 -8.08 4.48
CA MET A 54 1.28 -6.86 5.26
C MET A 54 0.47 -7.17 6.50
N PRO A 55 1.10 -7.65 7.59
CA PRO A 55 0.34 -7.96 8.79
C PRO A 55 -0.34 -6.70 9.27
N ARG A 56 -1.61 -6.83 9.63
CA ARG A 56 -2.35 -5.75 10.27
C ARG A 56 -2.22 -5.88 11.77
N LEU A 57 -1.93 -4.76 12.43
CA LEU A 57 -1.94 -4.71 13.88
C LEU A 57 -3.38 -4.88 14.38
N LYS A 58 -3.62 -5.92 15.18
CA LYS A 58 -4.92 -6.24 15.79
C LYS A 58 -5.02 -5.76 17.23
N ALA A 59 -3.93 -5.93 17.99
CA ALA A 59 -3.85 -5.47 19.37
C ALA A 59 -2.40 -5.15 19.74
N MET A 60 -2.23 -4.26 20.71
CA MET A 60 -0.94 -3.93 21.31
C MET A 60 -1.13 -3.90 22.83
N THR A 61 -0.21 -4.52 23.57
CA THR A 61 -0.16 -4.45 25.03
C THR A 61 1.23 -4.03 25.48
N TRP A 62 1.31 -3.36 26.63
CA TRP A 62 2.56 -2.87 27.17
C TRP A 62 2.67 -3.14 28.68
N ASN A 63 3.88 -3.39 29.17
CA ASN A 63 4.20 -3.44 30.60
C ASN A 63 5.61 -2.87 30.83
N MET A 64 5.93 -2.52 32.08
CA MET A 64 7.27 -2.09 32.47
C MET A 64 8.02 -3.23 33.15
N ALA A 65 9.22 -3.54 32.68
CA ALA A 65 10.15 -4.45 33.32
C ALA A 65 11.08 -3.69 34.29
N ASN A 66 11.75 -4.44 35.17
CA ASN A 66 12.76 -3.94 36.12
C ASN A 66 12.24 -2.98 37.22
N GLN A 67 10.92 -2.93 37.46
CA GLN A 67 10.32 -2.03 38.44
C GLN A 67 10.73 -2.33 39.90
N GLU A 68 11.15 -3.57 40.21
CA GLU A 68 11.46 -4.00 41.57
C GLU A 68 12.94 -3.86 41.94
N THR A 69 13.78 -3.45 40.98
CA THR A 69 15.23 -3.31 41.19
C THR A 69 15.61 -1.84 41.06
N GLU A 70 15.83 -1.16 42.19
CA GLU A 70 16.16 0.28 42.24
C GLU A 70 17.45 0.68 41.49
N MET A 71 18.21 -0.30 40.98
CA MET A 71 19.48 -0.09 40.26
C MET A 71 19.39 -0.32 38.75
N LEU A 72 18.23 -0.69 38.20
CA LEU A 72 18.06 -0.92 36.76
C LEU A 72 17.18 0.15 36.13
N ASP A 73 17.60 0.64 34.96
CA ASP A 73 16.76 1.52 34.16
C ASP A 73 15.46 0.80 33.76
N PRO A 74 14.30 1.45 33.92
CA PRO A 74 13.02 0.86 33.55
C PRO A 74 12.95 0.70 32.03
N VAL A 75 12.52 -0.47 31.58
CA VAL A 75 12.40 -0.81 30.16
C VAL A 75 10.94 -1.15 29.85
N ALA A 76 10.39 -0.56 28.79
CA ALA A 76 9.06 -0.87 28.32
C ALA A 76 9.08 -2.17 27.51
N VAL A 77 8.18 -3.09 27.81
CA VAL A 77 7.99 -4.33 27.07
C VAL A 77 6.70 -4.20 26.26
N ILE A 78 6.83 -4.26 24.94
CA ILE A 78 5.72 -4.14 23.99
C ILE A 78 5.41 -5.52 23.41
N ASN A 79 4.12 -5.86 23.34
CA ASN A 79 3.65 -7.04 22.61
C ASN A 79 2.66 -6.58 21.53
N LEU A 80 2.89 -7.01 20.29
CA LEU A 80 2.03 -6.76 19.14
C LEU A 80 1.37 -8.06 18.70
N LYS A 81 0.06 -8.01 18.49
CA LYS A 81 -0.69 -9.08 17.84
C LYS A 81 -0.99 -8.67 16.41
N LEU A 82 -0.54 -9.47 15.47
CA LEU A 82 -0.58 -9.23 14.04
C LEU A 82 -1.49 -10.25 13.37
N GLN A 83 -2.34 -9.80 12.46
CA GLN A 83 -3.24 -10.62 11.66
C GLN A 83 -2.81 -10.62 10.20
N ASN A 84 -2.81 -11.79 9.57
CA ASN A 84 -2.63 -11.95 8.14
C ASN A 84 -3.98 -12.23 7.46
N ASP A 85 -4.41 -11.35 6.57
CA ASP A 85 -5.69 -11.46 5.85
C ASP A 85 -5.61 -12.38 4.61
N ALA A 86 -4.41 -12.86 4.23
CA ALA A 86 -4.20 -13.61 3.00
C ALA A 86 -4.58 -15.11 3.06
N GLN A 87 -4.95 -15.65 4.22
CA GLN A 87 -5.23 -17.08 4.35
C GLN A 87 -6.43 -17.38 5.24
N SER A 88 -7.29 -18.28 4.76
CA SER A 88 -8.46 -18.86 5.46
C SER A 88 -8.13 -19.60 6.77
N HIS A 89 -6.83 -19.72 7.10
CA HIS A 89 -6.32 -20.09 8.42
C HIS A 89 -5.52 -18.91 8.97
N SER A 90 -6.22 -17.94 9.54
CA SER A 90 -5.64 -16.74 10.18
C SER A 90 -4.81 -17.15 11.40
N GLY A 91 -3.52 -17.40 11.23
CA GLY A 91 -2.57 -17.47 12.33
C GLY A 91 -2.31 -16.08 12.88
N GLU A 92 -2.59 -15.84 14.17
CA GLU A 92 -2.11 -14.64 14.85
C GLU A 92 -0.60 -14.75 15.05
N LEU A 93 0.14 -13.73 14.60
CA LEU A 93 1.56 -13.59 14.87
C LEU A 93 1.74 -12.68 16.08
N GLU A 94 2.50 -13.12 17.08
CA GLU A 94 2.84 -12.31 18.26
C GLU A 94 4.31 -11.89 18.18
N VAL A 95 4.55 -10.58 18.30
CA VAL A 95 5.90 -10.00 18.31
C VAL A 95 6.10 -9.29 19.64
N LYS A 96 7.17 -9.63 20.36
CA LYS A 96 7.53 -9.04 21.64
C LYS A 96 8.92 -8.45 21.60
N PHE A 97 9.05 -7.21 22.06
CA PHE A 97 10.32 -6.50 22.11
C PHE A 97 10.35 -5.52 23.27
N GLN A 98 11.55 -5.00 23.53
CA GLN A 98 11.85 -4.08 24.63
C GLN A 98 12.28 -2.73 24.07
N LEU A 99 11.91 -1.66 24.76
CA LEU A 99 12.28 -0.29 24.42
C LEU A 99 12.82 0.40 25.66
N ASP A 100 14.01 0.97 25.54
CA ASP A 100 14.48 1.99 26.47
C ASP A 100 13.80 3.34 26.17
N LYS A 101 14.07 4.33 27.03
CA LYS A 101 13.48 5.66 26.93
C LYS A 101 13.82 6.34 25.58
N ASP A 102 15.08 6.30 25.17
CA ASP A 102 15.56 7.05 24.01
C ASP A 102 15.04 6.44 22.70
N THR A 103 14.94 5.12 22.64
CA THR A 103 14.36 4.37 21.52
C THR A 103 12.86 4.63 21.42
N LEU A 104 12.14 4.65 22.54
CA LEU A 104 10.72 4.97 22.56
C LEU A 104 10.47 6.42 22.10
N GLU A 105 11.29 7.37 22.52
CA GLU A 105 11.18 8.76 22.08
C GLU A 105 11.42 8.90 20.57
N THR A 106 12.41 8.18 20.04
CA THR A 106 12.70 8.13 18.60
C THR A 106 11.54 7.52 17.82
N MET A 107 10.94 6.44 18.34
CA MET A 107 9.76 5.82 17.75
C MET A 107 8.54 6.77 17.72
N LEU A 108 8.32 7.55 18.79
CA LEU A 108 7.22 8.52 18.81
C LEU A 108 7.43 9.63 17.77
N LYS A 109 8.65 10.15 17.64
CA LYS A 109 9.00 11.15 16.62
C LYS A 109 8.74 10.62 15.21
N SER A 110 9.10 9.37 14.92
CA SER A 110 8.83 8.76 13.62
C SER A 110 7.34 8.55 13.38
N MET A 111 6.58 8.09 14.38
CA MET A 111 5.12 7.95 14.26
C MET A 111 4.42 9.29 13.99
N TYR A 112 4.85 10.38 14.63
CA TYR A 112 4.32 11.71 14.35
C TYR A 112 4.65 12.15 12.92
N SER A 113 5.88 11.94 12.46
CA SER A 113 6.27 12.24 11.08
C SER A 113 5.45 11.43 10.06
N ILE A 114 5.21 10.14 10.31
CA ILE A 114 4.37 9.30 9.45
C ILE A 114 2.93 9.83 9.42
N ARG A 115 2.34 10.19 10.57
CA ARG A 115 1.00 10.79 10.64
C ARG A 115 0.91 12.05 9.77
N ASP A 116 1.90 12.93 9.89
CA ASP A 116 1.90 14.21 9.18
C ASP A 116 2.04 13.99 7.67
N GLN A 117 2.93 13.08 7.24
CA GLN A 117 3.08 12.67 5.83
C GLN A 117 1.79 12.06 5.26
N LEU A 118 1.12 11.18 6.01
CA LEU A 118 -0.13 10.57 5.57
C LEU A 118 -1.28 11.59 5.51
N SER A 119 -1.28 12.60 6.39
CA SER A 119 -2.27 13.68 6.35
C SER A 119 -2.08 14.59 5.14
N ASP A 120 -0.85 14.90 4.76
CA ASP A 120 -0.52 15.80 3.64
C ASP A 120 -0.90 15.18 2.28
N VAL A 121 -0.70 13.86 2.13
CA VAL A 121 -1.11 13.11 0.93
C VAL A 121 -2.64 13.13 0.73
N VAL A 122 -3.42 13.15 1.82
CA VAL A 122 -4.89 13.25 1.76
C VAL A 122 -5.34 14.63 1.29
N SER A 123 -4.64 15.71 1.66
CA SER A 123 -4.93 17.06 1.13
C SER A 123 -4.68 17.16 -0.37
N VAL A 124 -3.57 16.62 -0.87
CA VAL A 124 -3.23 16.66 -2.31
C VAL A 124 -4.24 15.87 -3.17
N THR A 125 -4.85 14.83 -2.62
CA THR A 125 -5.84 14.01 -3.35
C THR A 125 -7.19 14.73 -3.54
N LEU A 126 -7.53 15.69 -2.66
CA LEU A 126 -8.82 16.39 -2.72
C LEU A 126 -8.79 17.68 -3.55
N GLU A 127 -7.60 18.21 -3.91
CA GLU A 127 -7.48 19.41 -4.74
C GLU A 127 -7.55 19.13 -6.26
N GLY A 128 -7.54 17.86 -6.67
CA GLY A 128 -7.63 17.45 -8.09
C GLY A 128 -9.04 17.48 -8.70
N GLU A 129 -10.10 17.70 -7.92
CA GLU A 129 -11.50 17.53 -8.36
C GLU A 129 -12.35 18.80 -8.38
N THR A 130 -11.78 20.02 -8.43
CA THR A 130 -12.59 21.25 -8.61
C THR A 130 -11.89 22.35 -9.41
N SER A 131 -11.56 22.12 -10.68
CA SER A 131 -11.38 23.25 -11.60
C SER A 131 -11.65 22.84 -13.05
N ASN A 132 -12.92 22.81 -13.43
CA ASN A 132 -13.34 23.03 -14.82
C ASN A 132 -14.76 23.62 -14.83
N GLY A 133 -14.86 24.90 -14.50
CA GLY A 133 -16.03 25.73 -14.80
C GLY A 133 -15.73 26.60 -16.02
N HIS A 134 -15.89 26.04 -17.22
CA HIS A 134 -15.94 26.84 -18.45
C HIS A 134 -17.38 27.36 -18.62
N LEU A 135 -17.58 28.68 -18.46
CA LEU A 135 -18.84 29.35 -18.82
C LEU A 135 -18.95 29.46 -20.36
N PRO A 136 -20.11 29.21 -20.98
CA PRO A 136 -20.35 29.61 -22.35
C PRO A 136 -20.65 31.11 -22.43
N GLU A 137 -19.96 31.77 -23.35
CA GLU A 137 -20.10 33.17 -23.73
C GLU A 137 -21.42 33.33 -24.52
N GLU A 138 -22.42 34.01 -23.95
CA GLU A 138 -23.64 34.39 -24.67
C GLU A 138 -23.35 35.58 -25.59
N THR A 139 -23.24 35.31 -26.90
CA THR A 139 -23.24 36.34 -27.94
C THR A 139 -24.62 36.96 -28.10
N ASN A 140 -24.80 38.18 -27.58
CA ASN A 140 -25.91 39.06 -27.96
C ASN A 140 -25.69 39.58 -29.39
N THR A 141 -26.66 39.34 -30.28
CA THR A 141 -26.78 40.07 -31.55
C THR A 141 -28.10 40.85 -31.53
N VAL A 142 -28.00 42.09 -32.03
CA VAL A 142 -28.96 43.19 -32.10
C VAL A 142 -30.32 42.81 -32.69
#